data_AF-A0A3A5QQ75-F1
#
_entry.id   AF-A0A3A5QQ75-F1
#
_cell.length_a   1.000
_cell.length_b   1.000
_cell.length_c   1.000
_cell.angle_alpha   90.00
_cell.angle_beta   90.00
_cell.angle_gamma   90.00
#
_symmetry.space_group_name_H-M   'P 1'
#
loop_
_entity.id
_entity.type
_entity.pdbx_description
1 polymer ?
#
loop_
_entity_poly.entity_id
_entity_poly.type
_entity_poly.pdbx_seq_one_letter_code
_entity_poly.pdbx_strand_id
1 'polypeptide(L)'
;MITLNRFAQRCLNIMRKRFKMNEHSSRKAFSIRIEAVWRKFDIASKYRSDNLPKYSEDEELAAEMIIYLVAYLKRFGCEDIEQLIKDKIEFDDRKND
;
A
#
# COMPACT_ATOMS: atom_id res chain seq x y z
N MET A 1 -9.26 -1.58 -16.50
CA MET A 1 -9.26 -1.22 -15.06
C MET A 1 -8.73 -2.40 -14.28
N ILE A 2 -7.64 -2.20 -13.54
CA ILE A 2 -7.01 -3.22 -12.69
C ILE A 2 -7.69 -3.08 -11.33
N THR A 3 -8.39 -4.12 -10.84
CA THR A 3 -9.15 -4.00 -9.60
C THR A 3 -8.29 -4.27 -8.37
N LEU A 4 -8.19 -3.32 -7.42
CA LEU A 4 -7.37 -3.47 -6.19
C LEU A 4 -7.77 -4.72 -5.39
N ASN A 5 -9.08 -5.00 -5.35
CA ASN A 5 -9.63 -6.20 -4.72
C ASN A 5 -9.01 -7.50 -5.26
N ARG A 6 -8.74 -7.57 -6.58
CA ARG A 6 -8.11 -8.74 -7.22
C ARG A 6 -6.64 -8.90 -6.83
N PHE A 7 -5.94 -7.81 -6.53
CA PHE A 7 -4.53 -7.85 -6.12
C PHE A 7 -4.34 -7.94 -4.61
N ALA A 8 -5.39 -7.71 -3.80
CA ALA A 8 -5.31 -7.67 -2.35
C ALA A 8 -4.60 -8.88 -1.73
N GLN A 9 -4.95 -10.09 -2.18
CA GLN A 9 -4.31 -11.32 -1.71
C GLN A 9 -2.84 -11.42 -2.18
N ARG A 10 -2.53 -10.95 -3.39
CA ARG A 10 -1.15 -10.92 -3.91
C ARG A 10 -0.30 -9.92 -3.13
N CYS A 11 -0.82 -8.74 -2.80
CA CYS A 11 -0.17 -7.76 -1.94
C CYS A 11 0.16 -8.35 -0.57
N LEU A 12 -0.81 -9.03 0.06
CA LEU A 12 -0.58 -9.71 1.34
C LEU A 12 0.51 -10.80 1.21
N ASN A 13 0.49 -11.60 0.15
CA ASN A 13 1.50 -12.62 -0.09
C ASN A 13 2.91 -12.04 -0.30
N ILE A 14 3.03 -10.86 -0.92
CA ILE A 14 4.31 -10.13 -1.03
C ILE A 14 4.83 -9.80 0.36
N MET A 15 4.02 -9.21 1.24
CA MET A 15 4.44 -8.87 2.60
C MET A 15 4.83 -10.11 3.43
N ARG A 16 4.06 -11.20 3.31
CA ARG A 16 4.39 -12.48 3.94
C ARG A 16 5.77 -12.98 3.52
N LYS A 17 6.09 -12.92 2.22
CA LYS A 17 7.39 -13.34 1.68
C LYS A 17 8.53 -12.40 2.08
N ARG A 18 8.35 -11.08 1.90
CA ARG A 18 9.40 -10.08 2.17
C ARG A 18 9.77 -9.98 3.65
N PHE A 19 8.79 -10.12 4.54
CA PHE A 19 8.95 -9.81 5.96
C PHE A 19 8.65 -10.97 6.90
N LYS A 20 8.43 -12.19 6.36
CA LYS A 20 8.04 -13.38 7.13
C LYS A 20 6.79 -13.16 8.00
N MET A 21 5.86 -12.35 7.49
CA MET A 21 4.60 -12.08 8.18
C MET A 21 3.65 -13.27 8.05
N ASN A 22 2.77 -13.44 9.03
CA ASN A 22 1.80 -14.51 9.14
C ASN A 22 0.50 -14.00 9.78
N GLU A 23 -0.45 -14.91 10.01
CA GLU A 23 -1.71 -14.66 10.72
C GLU A 23 -1.52 -14.18 12.16
N HIS A 24 -0.35 -14.33 12.77
CA HIS A 24 -0.08 -13.77 14.11
C HIS A 24 0.56 -12.38 14.07
N SER A 25 0.90 -11.88 12.88
CA SER A 25 1.50 -10.55 12.73
C SER A 25 0.51 -9.46 13.13
N SER A 26 0.90 -8.64 14.11
CA SER A 26 0.08 -7.57 14.68
C SER A 26 -0.02 -6.35 13.77
N ARG A 27 -0.99 -5.46 14.05
CA ARG A 27 -1.08 -4.14 13.37
C ARG A 27 0.24 -3.36 13.47
N LYS A 28 0.90 -3.41 14.64
CA LYS A 28 2.21 -2.76 14.87
C LYS A 28 3.28 -3.28 13.92
N ALA A 29 3.29 -4.58 13.62
CA ALA A 29 4.24 -5.14 12.66
C ALA A 29 4.03 -4.56 11.26
N PHE A 30 2.78 -4.36 10.81
CA PHE A 30 2.49 -3.67 9.56
C PHE A 30 2.93 -2.20 9.59
N SER A 31 2.59 -1.46 10.65
CA SER A 31 2.97 -0.04 10.81
C SER A 31 4.47 0.17 10.66
N ILE A 32 5.29 -0.65 11.34
CA ILE A 32 6.76 -0.56 11.25
C ILE A 32 7.26 -0.74 9.80
N ARG A 33 6.63 -1.64 9.01
CA ARG A 33 7.01 -1.85 7.61
C ARG A 33 6.59 -0.69 6.71
N ILE A 34 5.40 -0.14 6.94
CA ILE A 34 4.90 1.03 6.20
C ILE A 34 5.80 2.25 6.49
N GLU A 35 6.11 2.51 7.76
CA GLU A 35 7.02 3.58 8.18
C GLU A 35 8.42 3.43 7.56
N ALA A 36 8.91 2.20 7.39
CA ALA A 36 10.20 1.97 6.74
C ALA A 36 10.19 2.38 5.26
N VAL A 37 9.07 2.23 4.56
CA VAL A 37 8.92 2.75 3.18
C VAL A 37 8.74 4.26 3.20
N TRP A 38 7.96 4.80 4.15
CA TRP A 38 7.77 6.25 4.29
C TRP A 38 9.10 6.99 4.45
N ARG A 39 10.01 6.49 5.29
CA ARG A 39 11.35 7.09 5.47
C ARG A 39 12.21 7.06 4.20
N LYS A 40 12.02 6.07 3.32
CA LYS A 40 12.69 6.06 2.01
C LYS A 40 12.05 7.04 1.05
N PHE A 41 10.72 7.14 1.09
CA PHE A 41 9.94 8.06 0.27
C PHE A 41 10.31 9.52 0.55
N ASP A 42 10.53 9.89 1.82
CA ASP A 42 10.92 11.27 2.22
C ASP A 42 12.21 11.78 1.56
N ILE A 43 13.11 10.88 1.15
CA ILE A 43 14.38 11.22 0.49
C ILE A 43 14.42 10.77 -0.97
N ALA A 44 13.31 10.30 -1.51
CA ALA A 44 13.22 9.78 -2.87
C ALA A 44 13.35 10.92 -3.89
N SER A 45 14.01 10.62 -5.01
CA SER A 45 14.17 11.58 -6.09
C SER A 45 13.12 11.38 -7.19
N LYS A 46 13.00 12.39 -8.06
CA LYS A 46 12.27 12.29 -9.33
C LYS A 46 13.09 11.58 -10.42
N TYR A 47 14.28 11.09 -10.10
CA TYR A 47 15.09 10.32 -11.06
C TYR A 47 14.50 8.93 -11.25
N ARG A 48 14.93 8.31 -12.35
CA ARG A 48 14.54 6.98 -12.77
C ARG A 48 14.85 5.95 -11.68
N SER A 49 13.87 5.12 -11.34
CA SER A 49 14.04 3.97 -10.45
C SER A 49 14.97 2.93 -11.08
N ASP A 50 15.90 2.39 -10.29
CA ASP A 50 16.76 1.26 -10.67
C ASP A 50 15.97 -0.04 -10.85
N ASN A 51 14.92 -0.25 -10.04
CA ASN A 51 14.13 -1.50 -10.06
C ASN A 51 13.04 -1.48 -11.14
N LEU A 52 12.45 -0.31 -11.37
CA LEU A 52 11.37 -0.09 -12.33
C LEU A 52 11.72 1.08 -13.25
N PRO A 53 12.59 0.87 -14.26
CA PRO A 53 13.15 1.95 -15.08
C PRO A 53 12.13 2.70 -15.95
N LYS A 54 10.83 2.44 -15.86
CA LYS A 54 9.79 3.27 -16.50
C LYS A 54 9.24 4.36 -15.59
N TYR A 55 9.52 4.27 -14.29
CA TYR A 55 9.00 5.16 -13.26
C TYR A 55 10.17 5.81 -12.51
N SER A 56 9.84 6.86 -11.78
CA SER A 56 10.76 7.50 -10.84
C SER A 56 10.84 6.74 -9.51
N GLU A 57 11.87 7.02 -8.70
CA GLU A 57 12.04 6.41 -7.37
C GLU A 57 10.85 6.71 -6.46
N ASP A 58 10.33 7.94 -6.48
CA ASP A 58 9.18 8.29 -5.64
C ASP A 58 7.89 7.62 -6.10
N GLU A 59 7.66 7.47 -7.41
CA GLU A 59 6.54 6.68 -7.96
C GLU A 59 6.63 5.20 -7.54
N GLU A 60 7.82 4.59 -7.59
CA GLU A 60 8.01 3.21 -7.10
C GLU A 60 7.69 3.09 -5.61
N LEU A 61 8.21 4.00 -4.79
CA LEU A 61 8.04 3.95 -3.34
C LEU A 61 6.59 4.25 -2.92
N ALA A 62 5.91 5.16 -3.61
CA ALA A 62 4.47 5.39 -3.44
C ALA A 62 3.66 4.13 -3.80
N ALA A 63 4.02 3.44 -4.89
CA ALA A 63 3.38 2.17 -5.24
C ALA A 63 3.65 1.08 -4.20
N GLU A 64 4.88 0.98 -3.67
CA GLU A 64 5.23 0.05 -2.60
C GLU A 64 4.40 0.28 -1.33
N MET A 65 4.20 1.55 -0.97
CA MET A 65 3.32 1.93 0.12
C MET A 65 1.87 1.49 -0.09
N ILE A 66 1.31 1.74 -1.27
CA ILE A 66 -0.05 1.30 -1.62
C ILE A 66 -0.17 -0.22 -1.47
N ILE A 67 0.83 -0.98 -1.93
CA ILE A 67 0.86 -2.44 -1.78
C ILE A 67 0.79 -2.83 -0.29
N TYR A 68 1.51 -2.15 0.60
CA TYR A 68 1.50 -2.47 2.04
C TYR A 68 0.19 -2.08 2.72
N LEU A 69 -0.42 -0.97 2.33
CA LEU A 69 -1.73 -0.55 2.83
C LEU A 69 -2.86 -1.48 2.36
N VAL A 70 -2.84 -1.90 1.09
CA VAL A 70 -3.79 -2.88 0.55
C VAL A 70 -3.63 -4.23 1.27
N ALA A 71 -2.40 -4.66 1.51
CA ALA A 71 -2.14 -5.87 2.30
C ALA A 71 -2.64 -5.76 3.74
N TYR A 72 -2.49 -4.58 4.37
CA TYR A 72 -3.04 -4.29 5.69
C TYR A 72 -4.56 -4.41 5.70
N LEU A 73 -5.25 -3.73 4.78
CA LEU A 73 -6.71 -3.78 4.66
C LEU A 73 -7.19 -5.22 4.48
N LYS A 74 -6.57 -5.98 3.57
CA LYS A 74 -6.90 -7.39 3.34
C LYS A 74 -6.68 -8.25 4.60
N ARG A 75 -5.56 -8.04 5.30
CA ARG A 75 -5.23 -8.80 6.51
C ARG A 75 -6.26 -8.57 7.61
N PHE A 76 -6.75 -7.35 7.76
CA PHE A 76 -7.64 -6.94 8.86
C PHE A 76 -9.12 -6.91 8.47
N GLY A 77 -9.50 -7.62 7.40
CA GLY A 77 -10.90 -7.95 7.12
C GLY A 77 -11.64 -6.95 6.23
N CYS A 78 -10.95 -6.07 5.51
CA CYS A 78 -11.60 -5.27 4.47
C CYS A 78 -11.91 -6.18 3.26
N GLU A 79 -13.20 -6.43 3.04
CA GLU A 79 -13.69 -7.30 1.96
C GLU A 79 -13.74 -6.57 0.61
N ASP A 80 -14.13 -5.29 0.62
CA ASP A 80 -14.18 -4.42 -0.57
C ASP A 80 -13.33 -3.16 -0.36
N ILE A 81 -12.06 -3.26 -0.76
CA ILE A 81 -11.07 -2.18 -0.65
C ILE A 81 -11.40 -1.03 -1.61
N GLU A 82 -11.91 -1.35 -2.80
CA GLU A 82 -12.21 -0.33 -3.81
C GLU A 82 -13.41 0.51 -3.39
N GLN A 83 -14.48 -0.11 -2.90
CA GLN A 83 -15.63 0.62 -2.42
C GLN A 83 -15.27 1.47 -1.20
N LEU A 84 -14.46 0.95 -0.26
CA LEU A 84 -13.97 1.73 0.88
C LEU A 84 -13.22 3.00 0.43
N ILE A 85 -12.36 2.90 -0.59
CA ILE A 85 -11.64 4.07 -1.12
C ILE A 85 -12.60 5.07 -1.77
N LYS A 86 -13.56 4.59 -2.58
CA LYS A 86 -14.59 5.45 -3.20
C LYS A 86 -15.41 6.20 -2.16
N ASP A 87 -15.94 5.48 -1.17
CA ASP A 87 -16.74 6.06 -0.10
C ASP A 87 -15.95 7.12 0.68
N LYS A 88 -14.65 6.88 0.89
CA LYS A 88 -13.77 7.83 1.58
C LYS A 88 -13.53 9.10 0.77
N ILE A 89 -13.32 8.98 -0.54
CA ILE A 89 -13.18 10.13 -1.46
C ILE A 89 -14.49 10.95 -1.46
N GLU A 90 -15.64 10.31 -1.64
CA GLU A 90 -16.95 10.99 -1.65
C GLU A 90 -17.28 11.65 -0.31
N PHE A 91 -16.84 11.08 0.81
CA PHE A 91 -16.96 11.70 2.12
C PHE A 91 -16.09 12.96 2.23
N ASP A 92 -14.84 12.92 1.76
CA ASP A 92 -13.91 14.04 1.86
C ASP A 92 -14.26 15.17 0.89
N ASP A 93 -14.75 14.86 -0.32
CA ASP A 93 -15.26 15.87 -1.28
C ASP A 93 -16.41 16.68 -0.66
N ARG A 94 -17.40 16.01 -0.06
CA ARG A 94 -18.55 16.67 0.61
C ARG A 94 -18.17 17.49 1.84
N LYS A 95 -17.00 17.26 2.45
CA LYS A 95 -16.55 18.00 3.63
C LYS A 95 -15.88 19.34 3.25
N ASN A 96 -15.47 19.47 1.99
CA ASN A 96 -14.82 20.66 1.46
C ASN A 96 -15.77 21.57 0.68
N ASP A 97 -17.05 21.20 0.57
CA ASP A 97 -18.20 22.03 0.16
C ASP A 97 -18.85 22.71 1.38
#